data_AF-A0A1B6I2U1-F1
#
_entry.id   AF-A0A1B6I2U1-F1
#
_cell.length_a   1.000
_cell.length_b   1.000
_cell.length_c   1.000
_cell.angle_alpha   90.00
_cell.angle_beta   90.00
_cell.angle_gamma   90.00
#
_symmetry.space_group_name_H-M   'P 1'
#
loop_
_entity.id
_entity.type
_entity.pdbx_description
1 polymer ?
#
loop_
_entity_poly.entity_id
_entity_poly.type
_entity_poly.pdbx_seq_one_letter_code
_entity_poly.pdbx_strand_id
1 'polypeptide(L)'
;MASDETETSLLVIVVDVNPAQRILVEHRHKLTHCLDAIIAFANSHLMLCTTNKLAMLACNAESSEFVFPDENASVVTCRQQDGQYELFTHTERTIRQGLQRFVLDSTRHTHTQTLVAESLLAGAFTMALCYIHRLERELAAG
;
A
#
# COMPACT_ATOMS: atom_id res chain seq x y z
N MET A 1 -7.76 -10.81 36.03
CA MET A 1 -6.57 -10.38 35.26
C MET A 1 -6.86 -10.79 33.84
N ALA A 2 -7.33 -9.84 33.02
CA ALA A 2 -7.67 -10.10 31.64
C ALA A 2 -6.37 -10.48 30.92
N SER A 3 -6.38 -11.62 30.24
CA SER A 3 -5.33 -12.00 29.31
C SER A 3 -5.15 -10.87 28.32
N ASP A 4 -3.97 -10.27 28.35
CA ASP A 4 -3.47 -9.29 27.39
C ASP A 4 -3.27 -10.05 26.06
N GLU A 5 -4.37 -10.45 25.42
CA GLU A 5 -4.36 -10.86 24.03
C GLU A 5 -3.90 -9.63 23.27
N THR A 6 -2.70 -9.67 22.72
CA THR A 6 -2.11 -8.58 21.96
C THR A 6 -2.99 -8.29 20.73
N GLU A 7 -3.97 -7.41 20.90
CA GLU A 7 -4.96 -7.05 19.90
C GLU A 7 -4.25 -6.61 18.62
N THR A 8 -4.31 -7.45 17.57
CA THR A 8 -3.61 -7.18 16.32
C THR A 8 -4.39 -6.16 15.51
N SER A 9 -3.88 -4.95 15.36
CA SER A 9 -4.52 -3.93 14.54
C SER A 9 -4.07 -4.05 13.09
N LEU A 10 -5.02 -3.97 12.15
CA LEU A 10 -4.75 -3.96 10.72
C LEU A 10 -5.05 -2.57 10.15
N LEU A 11 -4.06 -1.95 9.53
CA LEU A 11 -4.23 -0.73 8.73
C LEU A 11 -4.22 -1.06 7.24
N VAL A 12 -5.30 -0.71 6.54
CA VAL A 12 -5.38 -0.79 5.08
C VAL A 12 -5.40 0.60 4.47
N ILE A 13 -4.45 0.91 3.59
CA ILE A 13 -4.33 2.21 2.91
C ILE A 13 -4.64 2.03 1.43
N VAL A 14 -5.62 2.77 0.90
CA VAL A 14 -5.91 2.82 -0.54
C VAL A 14 -5.38 4.13 -1.10
N VAL A 15 -4.48 4.04 -2.07
CA VAL A 15 -3.86 5.19 -2.74
C VAL A 15 -4.38 5.30 -4.16
N ASP A 16 -5.10 6.39 -4.45
CA ASP A 16 -5.51 6.71 -5.80
C ASP A 16 -4.34 7.36 -6.56
N VAL A 17 -3.92 6.69 -7.65
CA VAL A 17 -2.82 7.12 -8.51
C VAL A 17 -3.27 7.34 -9.95
N ASN A 18 -4.56 7.67 -10.16
CA ASN A 18 -5.09 7.94 -11.49
C ASN A 18 -4.38 9.14 -12.15
N PRO A 19 -3.71 8.94 -13.31
CA PRO A 19 -2.94 9.99 -13.99
C PRO A 19 -3.80 11.17 -14.47
N ALA A 20 -5.13 11.00 -14.60
CA ALA A 20 -6.06 12.07 -14.91
C ALA A 20 -6.22 13.08 -13.76
N GLN A 21 -5.80 12.75 -12.55
CA GLN A 21 -5.83 13.69 -11.42
C GLN A 21 -4.82 14.82 -11.62
N ARG A 22 -5.28 16.07 -11.43
CA ARG A 22 -4.46 17.28 -11.60
C ARG A 22 -3.19 17.30 -10.75
N ILE A 23 -3.19 16.63 -9.59
CA ILE A 23 -2.02 16.57 -8.71
C ILE A 23 -0.85 15.79 -9.35
N LEU A 24 -1.15 14.76 -10.15
CA LEU A 24 -0.17 13.95 -10.86
C LEU A 24 0.39 14.67 -12.10
N VAL A 25 -0.40 15.56 -12.71
CA VAL A 25 -0.03 16.34 -13.90
C VAL A 25 0.71 17.63 -13.54
N GLU A 26 0.17 18.42 -12.62
CA GLU A 26 0.65 19.78 -12.31
C GLU A 26 1.68 19.81 -11.15
N HIS A 27 1.69 18.79 -10.29
CA HIS A 27 2.41 18.83 -9.01
C HIS A 27 3.11 17.52 -8.64
N ARG A 28 3.91 16.96 -9.56
CA ARG A 28 4.65 15.71 -9.34
C ARG A 28 5.45 15.65 -8.04
N HIS A 29 6.06 16.77 -7.62
CA HIS A 29 6.81 16.85 -6.35
C HIS A 29 5.91 16.68 -5.11
N LYS A 30 4.62 17.08 -5.18
CA LYS A 30 3.67 16.92 -4.08
C LYS A 30 3.25 15.45 -3.91
N LEU A 31 3.22 14.66 -4.98
CA LEU A 31 2.96 13.23 -4.88
C LEU A 31 4.06 12.53 -4.08
N THR A 32 5.32 12.77 -4.40
CA THR A 32 6.44 12.18 -3.66
C THR A 32 6.38 12.53 -2.18
N HIS A 33 6.14 13.81 -1.86
CA HIS A 33 5.97 14.24 -0.46
C HIS A 33 4.75 13.61 0.22
N CYS A 34 3.64 13.42 -0.50
CA CYS A 34 2.46 12.73 0.01
C CYS A 34 2.78 11.27 0.33
N LEU A 35 3.50 10.58 -0.57
CA LEU A 35 3.95 9.22 -0.35
C LEU A 35 4.91 9.12 0.84
N ASP A 36 5.83 10.07 1.00
CA ASP A 36 6.72 10.12 2.17
C ASP A 36 5.93 10.24 3.47
N ALA A 37 4.89 11.09 3.50
CA ALA A 37 4.00 11.23 4.65
C ALA A 37 3.15 9.97 4.92
N ILE A 38 2.65 9.31 3.86
CA ILE A 38 1.90 8.05 3.98
C ILE A 38 2.80 6.94 4.52
N ILE A 39 4.03 6.83 4.04
CA ILE A 39 5.00 5.83 4.51
C ILE A 39 5.37 6.11 5.97
N ALA A 40 5.60 7.38 6.34
CA ALA A 40 5.83 7.76 7.73
C ALA A 40 4.65 7.39 8.63
N PHE A 41 3.41 7.62 8.18
CA PHE A 41 2.19 7.22 8.88
C PHE A 41 2.08 5.69 9.03
N ALA A 42 2.32 4.95 7.95
CA ALA A 42 2.28 3.49 7.95
C ALA A 42 3.34 2.88 8.89
N ASN A 43 4.58 3.39 8.84
CA ASN A 43 5.64 2.97 9.74
C ASN A 43 5.31 3.34 11.19
N SER A 44 4.72 4.52 11.44
CA SER A 44 4.27 4.90 12.79
C SER A 44 3.21 3.93 13.33
N HIS A 45 2.28 3.48 12.48
CA HIS A 45 1.32 2.44 12.87
C HIS A 45 2.01 1.12 13.25
N LEU A 46 3.00 0.68 12.46
CA LEU A 46 3.80 -0.51 12.76
C LEU A 46 4.69 -0.34 14.01
N MET A 47 5.08 0.89 14.36
CA MET A 47 5.83 1.18 15.59
C MET A 47 4.99 1.08 16.86
N LEU A 48 3.67 1.25 16.77
CA LEU A 48 2.79 1.24 17.95
C LEU A 48 2.70 -0.14 18.60
N CYS A 49 2.68 -1.22 17.81
CA CYS A 49 2.66 -2.59 18.31
C CYS A 49 3.29 -3.54 17.30
N THR A 50 4.06 -4.52 17.80
CA THR A 50 4.77 -5.50 16.95
C THR A 50 3.84 -6.47 16.23
N THR A 51 2.58 -6.56 16.68
CA THR A 51 1.54 -7.38 16.06
C THR A 51 0.70 -6.62 15.03
N ASN A 52 0.93 -5.32 14.86
CA ASN A 52 0.22 -4.51 13.87
C ASN A 52 0.59 -4.95 12.45
N LYS A 53 -0.42 -4.97 11.59
CA LYS A 53 -0.30 -5.36 10.18
C LYS A 53 -0.64 -4.18 9.28
N LEU A 54 -0.02 -4.15 8.11
CA LEU A 54 -0.22 -3.14 7.10
C LEU A 54 -0.59 -3.80 5.77
N ALA A 55 -1.55 -3.22 5.06
CA ALA A 55 -1.79 -3.48 3.65
C ALA A 55 -1.92 -2.14 2.89
N MET A 56 -1.39 -2.09 1.68
CA MET A 56 -1.51 -0.94 0.79
C MET A 56 -1.99 -1.37 -0.58
N LEU A 57 -3.05 -0.73 -1.07
CA LEU A 57 -3.58 -0.91 -2.40
C LEU A 57 -3.36 0.36 -3.21
N ALA A 58 -3.08 0.20 -4.51
CA ALA A 58 -3.13 1.27 -5.48
C ALA A 58 -4.33 1.07 -6.39
N CYS A 59 -4.95 2.17 -6.82
CA CYS A 59 -6.01 2.14 -7.81
C CYS A 59 -5.84 3.26 -8.84
N ASN A 60 -6.28 3.00 -10.06
CA ASN A 60 -6.41 3.97 -11.14
C ASN A 60 -7.78 3.73 -11.83
N ALA A 61 -7.98 4.24 -13.04
CA ALA A 61 -9.22 4.03 -13.80
C ALA A 61 -9.41 2.61 -14.37
N GLU A 62 -8.34 1.82 -14.48
CA GLU A 62 -8.30 0.54 -15.19
C GLU A 62 -8.22 -0.67 -14.25
N SER A 63 -7.46 -0.56 -13.16
CA SER A 63 -7.16 -1.65 -12.23
C SER A 63 -7.01 -1.17 -10.77
N SER A 64 -7.04 -2.14 -9.86
CA SER A 64 -6.74 -1.98 -8.43
C SER A 64 -5.90 -3.17 -7.98
N GLU A 65 -4.77 -2.91 -7.34
CA GLU A 65 -3.77 -3.94 -7.04
C GLU A 65 -3.13 -3.72 -5.67
N PHE A 66 -2.70 -4.82 -5.04
CA PHE A 66 -1.92 -4.75 -3.80
C PHE A 66 -0.48 -4.31 -4.11
N VAL A 67 -0.07 -3.21 -3.48
CA VAL A 67 1.31 -2.73 -3.48
C VAL A 67 2.08 -3.37 -2.31
N PHE A 68 1.39 -3.58 -1.19
CA PHE A 68 1.92 -4.21 0.01
C PHE A 68 0.81 -5.03 0.69
N PRO A 69 1.09 -6.23 1.23
CA PRO A 69 2.36 -6.94 1.21
C PRO A 69 2.72 -7.46 -0.20
N ASP A 70 4.00 -7.60 -0.50
CA ASP A 70 4.44 -8.16 -1.79
C ASP A 70 4.29 -9.68 -1.76
N GLU A 71 3.23 -10.19 -2.40
CA GLU A 71 2.97 -11.63 -2.52
C GLU A 71 4.08 -12.36 -3.33
N ASN A 72 4.88 -11.63 -4.11
CA ASN A 72 5.92 -12.16 -4.99
C ASN A 72 7.35 -11.86 -4.51
N ALA A 73 7.53 -11.06 -3.46
CA ALA A 73 8.86 -10.83 -2.89
C ALA A 73 9.32 -12.09 -2.18
N SER A 74 10.24 -12.82 -2.83
CA SER A 74 11.24 -13.56 -2.07
C SER A 74 11.84 -12.57 -1.09
N VAL A 75 11.61 -12.80 0.21
CA VAL A 75 12.01 -11.94 1.33
C VAL A 75 13.37 -11.33 1.01
N VAL A 76 13.37 -10.09 0.50
CA VAL A 76 14.60 -9.38 0.23
C VAL A 76 15.14 -9.15 1.62
N THR A 77 16.12 -9.96 2.00
CA THR A 77 16.91 -9.77 3.21
C THR A 77 17.61 -8.44 3.02
N CYS A 78 16.92 -7.37 3.40
CA CYS A 78 17.47 -6.04 3.44
C CYS A 78 18.54 -6.09 4.52
N ARG A 79 19.78 -6.38 4.13
CA ARG A 79 20.92 -6.30 5.02
C ARG A 79 20.93 -4.91 5.63
N GLN A 80 20.96 -4.83 6.96
CA GLN A 80 21.09 -3.59 7.71
C GLN A 80 22.13 -2.67 7.08
N GLN A 81 21.66 -1.56 6.54
CA GLN A 81 22.48 -0.43 6.14
C GLN A 81 22.03 0.72 7.06
N ASP A 82 22.94 1.23 7.89
CA ASP A 82 22.75 2.42 8.75
C ASP A 82 21.80 2.35 9.97
N GLY A 83 21.61 1.18 10.59
CA GLY A 83 20.90 1.11 11.89
C GLY A 83 19.40 1.46 11.83
N GLN A 84 18.84 1.57 10.62
CA GLN A 84 17.40 1.65 10.41
C GLN A 84 16.73 0.30 10.66
N TYR A 85 15.49 0.32 11.12
CA TYR A 85 14.71 -0.89 11.35
C TYR A 85 14.39 -1.57 10.02
N GLU A 86 14.84 -2.81 9.84
CA GLU A 86 14.79 -3.55 8.56
C GLU A 86 13.37 -3.62 7.99
N LEU A 87 12.35 -3.79 8.85
CA LEU A 87 10.96 -3.84 8.43
C LEU A 87 10.53 -2.52 7.78
N PHE A 88 10.90 -1.37 8.36
CA PHE A 88 10.49 -0.06 7.82
C PHE A 88 11.20 0.24 6.51
N THR A 89 12.48 -0.09 6.40
CA THR A 89 13.20 0.05 5.14
C THR A 89 12.64 -0.90 4.08
N HIS A 90 12.23 -2.11 4.45
CA HIS A 90 11.55 -3.03 3.55
C HIS A 90 10.19 -2.48 3.11
N THR A 91 9.33 -2.09 4.05
CA THR A 91 8.01 -1.51 3.79
C THR A 91 8.11 -0.29 2.86
N GLU A 92 9.03 0.64 3.15
CA GLU A 92 9.27 1.81 2.30
C GLU A 92 9.68 1.41 0.88
N ARG A 93 10.67 0.52 0.72
CA ARG A 93 11.14 0.12 -0.62
C ARG A 93 10.05 -0.60 -1.40
N THR A 94 9.35 -1.52 -0.76
CA THR A 94 8.27 -2.29 -1.39
C THR A 94 7.15 -1.36 -1.85
N ILE A 95 6.71 -0.42 -0.99
CA ILE A 95 5.67 0.55 -1.35
C ILE A 95 6.11 1.43 -2.52
N ARG A 96 7.32 2.00 -2.47
CA ARG A 96 7.83 2.86 -3.54
C ARG A 96 7.96 2.11 -4.85
N GLN A 97 8.52 0.90 -4.83
CA GLN A 97 8.71 0.09 -6.03
C GLN A 97 7.38 -0.38 -6.61
N GLY A 98 6.44 -0.84 -5.78
CA GLY A 98 5.12 -1.29 -6.21
C GLY A 98 4.32 -0.15 -6.83
N LEU A 99 4.30 1.03 -6.20
CA LEU A 99 3.63 2.21 -6.78
C LEU A 99 4.30 2.68 -8.08
N GLN A 100 5.63 2.67 -8.16
CA GLN A 100 6.34 3.00 -9.40
C GLN A 100 5.97 2.04 -10.53
N ARG A 101 5.95 0.73 -10.27
CA ARG A 101 5.53 -0.28 -11.25
C ARG A 101 4.08 -0.05 -11.69
N PHE A 102 3.16 0.11 -10.74
CA PHE A 102 1.74 0.32 -11.03
C PHE A 102 1.51 1.57 -11.90
N VAL A 103 2.13 2.70 -11.57
CA VAL A 103 2.01 3.94 -12.36
C VAL A 103 2.61 3.76 -13.77
N LEU A 104 3.77 3.11 -13.89
CA LEU A 104 4.41 2.87 -15.19
C LEU A 104 3.56 1.96 -16.08
N ASP A 105 2.99 0.89 -15.54
CA ASP A 105 2.12 -0.02 -16.29
C ASP A 105 0.84 0.69 -16.74
N SER A 106 0.23 1.50 -15.86
CA SER A 106 -0.93 2.34 -16.19
C SER A 106 -0.66 3.22 -17.42
N THR A 107 0.50 3.91 -17.46
CA THR A 107 0.84 4.82 -18.56
C THR A 107 1.03 4.13 -19.92
N ARG A 108 1.36 2.83 -19.94
CA ARG A 108 1.51 2.06 -21.18
C ARG A 108 0.15 1.79 -21.85
N HIS A 109 -0.89 1.62 -21.05
CA HIS A 109 -2.25 1.35 -21.52
C HIS A 109 -3.00 2.63 -21.94
N THR A 110 -2.63 3.78 -21.37
CA THR A 110 -3.29 5.07 -21.66
C THR A 110 -2.94 5.70 -23.02
N HIS A 111 -1.92 5.21 -23.74
CA HIS A 111 -1.52 5.82 -25.02
C HIS A 111 -2.57 5.66 -26.14
N THR A 112 -3.54 4.76 -25.96
CA THR A 112 -4.61 4.49 -26.93
C THR A 112 -6.01 4.88 -26.45
N GLN A 113 -6.18 5.33 -25.21
CA GLN A 113 -7.48 5.44 -24.56
C GLN A 113 -7.67 6.81 -23.90
N THR A 114 -8.81 7.45 -24.16
CA THR A 114 -9.23 8.72 -23.56
C THR A 114 -9.04 8.69 -22.05
N LEU A 115 -8.36 9.69 -21.48
CA LEU A 115 -8.13 9.78 -20.03
C LEU A 115 -9.47 9.75 -19.29
N VAL A 116 -9.77 8.62 -18.64
CA VAL A 116 -10.94 8.46 -17.80
C VAL A 116 -10.66 9.12 -16.46
N ALA A 117 -11.47 10.13 -16.11
CA ALA A 117 -11.28 10.92 -14.90
C ALA A 117 -11.61 10.13 -13.62
N GLU A 118 -12.37 9.05 -13.72
CA GLU A 118 -12.87 8.29 -12.57
C GLU A 118 -11.97 7.09 -12.26
N SER A 119 -11.59 6.97 -10.99
CA SER A 119 -10.79 5.87 -10.47
C SER A 119 -11.69 4.73 -9.98
N LEU A 120 -11.23 3.49 -10.10
CA LEU A 120 -11.94 2.27 -9.70
C LEU A 120 -11.91 2.04 -8.16
N LEU A 121 -12.24 3.08 -7.37
CA LEU A 121 -12.19 3.04 -5.91
C LEU A 121 -13.09 1.94 -5.31
N ALA A 122 -14.25 1.69 -5.92
CA ALA A 122 -15.16 0.63 -5.47
C ALA A 122 -14.50 -0.76 -5.55
N GLY A 123 -13.68 -1.01 -6.58
CA GLY A 123 -12.91 -2.24 -6.73
C GLY A 123 -11.86 -2.36 -5.62
N ALA A 124 -11.09 -1.29 -5.38
CA ALA A 124 -10.07 -1.26 -4.33
C ALA A 124 -10.66 -1.49 -2.93
N PHE A 125 -11.80 -0.86 -2.59
CA PHE A 125 -12.46 -1.09 -1.31
C PHE A 125 -13.02 -2.50 -1.19
N THR A 126 -13.56 -3.07 -2.26
CA THR A 126 -14.02 -4.46 -2.26
C THR A 126 -12.85 -5.41 -1.96
N MET A 127 -11.71 -5.22 -2.63
CA MET A 127 -10.49 -6.00 -2.36
C MET A 127 -10.01 -5.84 -0.92
N ALA A 128 -9.99 -4.61 -0.40
CA ALA A 128 -9.61 -4.32 0.98
C ALA A 128 -10.52 -5.04 1.99
N LEU A 129 -11.84 -4.95 1.81
CA LEU A 129 -12.82 -5.61 2.68
C LEU A 129 -12.72 -7.14 2.60
N CYS A 130 -12.55 -7.70 1.41
CA CYS A 130 -12.32 -9.14 1.25
C CYS A 130 -11.02 -9.60 1.93
N TYR A 131 -9.97 -8.78 1.86
CA TYR A 131 -8.70 -9.05 2.53
C TYR A 131 -8.83 -9.01 4.06
N ILE A 132 -9.51 -8.00 4.59
CA ILE A 132 -9.82 -7.89 6.03
C ILE A 132 -10.61 -9.13 6.48
N HIS A 133 -11.68 -9.46 5.75
CA HIS A 133 -12.53 -10.62 6.07
C HIS A 133 -11.75 -11.94 6.04
N ARG A 134 -10.82 -12.11 5.08
CA ARG A 134 -9.93 -13.27 5.03
C ARG A 134 -9.07 -13.36 6.30
N LEU A 135 -8.43 -12.25 6.71
CA LEU A 135 -7.57 -12.21 7.90
C LEU A 135 -8.33 -12.46 9.20
N GLU A 136 -9.55 -11.93 9.34
CA GLU A 136 -10.43 -12.22 10.49
C GLU A 136 -10.75 -13.72 10.60
N ARG A 137 -10.99 -14.39 9.47
CA ARG A 137 -11.23 -15.84 9.45
C ARG A 137 -10.00 -16.66 9.79
N GLU A 138 -8.82 -16.20 9.37
CA GLU A 138 -7.55 -16.86 9.71
C GLU A 138 -7.23 -16.74 11.21
N LEU A 139 -7.57 -15.60 11.84
CA LEU A 139 -7.45 -15.40 13.29
C LEU A 139 -8.37 -16.33 14.09
N ALA A 140 -9.60 -16.54 13.63
CA ALA A 140 -10.57 -17.41 14.33
C ALA A 140 -10.30 -18.91 14.19
N ALA A 141 -9.41 -19.32 13.27
CA ALA A 141 -9.11 -20.72 12.96
C ALA A 141 -7.86 -21.27 13.68
N GLY A 142 -7.09 -20.41 14.36
CA GLY A 142 -5.92 -20.78 15.17
C GLY A 142 -6.23 -20.78 16.66
#